data_AF-A0A4Y7J3Z4-F1
#
_entry.id   AF-A0A4Y7J3Z4-F1
#
_cell.length_a   1.000
_cell.length_b   1.000
_cell.length_c   1.000
_cell.angle_alpha   90.00
_cell.angle_beta   90.00
_cell.angle_gamma   90.00
#
_symmetry.space_group_name_H-M   'P 1'
#
loop_
_entity.id
_entity.type
_entity.pdbx_description
1 polymer ?
#
loop_
_entity_poly.entity_id
_entity_poly.type
_entity_poly.pdbx_seq_one_letter_code
_entity_poly.pdbx_strand_id
1 'polypeptide(L)'
;MGKFNGYCIVICMILVLNFDLGSAQLRQNFYGSTCRNVEQIVRGVVNTKFQQTFVTVPATLRLFFHDCFVNGCDASVMIASSGGNTAEKDHADNLSLAGDGFDTVIKAKKAVDAQCGANKVSCADILAMATRDVVVVSGGPNYPVELGRRDGLVSTASSVEGNLPKPTFNLNQLNSMFAKHGLSQADMIALSAAHTLGFSHCTKVAPRIYNFSPQKAVDPSLDRNYATQLQGMCPRNVDPRVAINMDPVTPRTFDNQYFKNLQQGKGLFTSDQVLFTDSRSKSMVNTWANNSAAFNQAFITAMTKLGRVGVKTGSQGNIRRDCAAHSIGFSHCKHVEKRLYSWNSKNKVDPTLNAFYATQLKQQCPKNVDPRIAINMDPATPKKFDIQYYKNLQQGKGLFTSDQVLFTDKRSRPVVNDWAVNAGNFNKAFKLAMTKLGRVGVLTGKQGNIRRMCDAFN
;
A
#
# COMPACT_ATOMS: atom_id res chain seq x y z
N MET A 1 0.52 -77.85 -33.27
CA MET A 1 1.80 -77.12 -33.39
C MET A 1 1.51 -75.65 -33.61
N GLY A 2 1.80 -74.82 -32.59
CA GLY A 2 1.38 -73.42 -32.54
C GLY A 2 2.23 -72.50 -33.42
N LYS A 3 1.61 -71.41 -33.89
CA LYS A 3 2.28 -70.22 -34.39
C LYS A 3 1.73 -69.02 -33.63
N PHE A 4 2.53 -68.47 -32.72
CA PHE A 4 2.27 -67.18 -32.07
C PHE A 4 2.95 -66.08 -32.90
N ASN A 5 2.16 -65.15 -33.43
CA ASN A 5 2.66 -63.91 -34.02
C ASN A 5 2.92 -62.91 -32.87
N GLY A 6 4.18 -62.51 -32.70
CA GLY A 6 4.58 -61.50 -31.73
C GLY A 6 4.38 -60.09 -32.29
N TYR A 7 3.57 -59.28 -31.59
CA TYR A 7 3.56 -57.82 -31.75
C TYR A 7 4.44 -57.21 -30.64
N CYS A 8 5.55 -56.57 -31.04
CA CYS A 8 6.41 -55.80 -30.17
C CYS A 8 5.78 -54.40 -29.99
N ILE A 9 5.15 -54.14 -28.84
CA ILE A 9 4.72 -52.79 -28.46
C ILE A 9 5.87 -52.11 -27.72
N VAL A 10 6.52 -51.15 -28.38
CA VAL A 10 7.50 -50.25 -27.75
C VAL A 10 6.73 -49.19 -26.96
N ILE A 11 6.73 -49.30 -25.63
CA ILE A 11 6.20 -48.25 -24.74
C ILE A 11 7.28 -47.18 -24.59
N CYS A 12 7.07 -46.03 -25.24
CA CYS A 12 7.88 -44.84 -25.04
C CYS A 12 7.44 -44.16 -23.73
N MET A 13 8.24 -44.30 -22.68
CA MET A 13 7.99 -43.69 -21.37
C MET A 13 8.35 -42.20 -21.45
N ILE A 14 7.34 -41.35 -21.69
CA ILE A 14 7.49 -39.89 -21.63
C ILE A 14 7.64 -39.50 -20.15
N LEU A 15 8.87 -39.15 -19.76
CA LEU A 15 9.19 -38.51 -18.48
C LEU A 15 8.60 -37.09 -18.52
N VAL A 16 7.38 -36.94 -18.00
CA VAL A 16 6.79 -35.62 -17.73
C VAL A 16 7.52 -35.04 -16.53
N LEU A 17 8.58 -34.28 -16.79
CA LEU A 17 9.17 -33.37 -15.80
C LEU A 17 8.13 -32.26 -15.54
N ASN A 18 7.31 -32.48 -14.52
CA ASN A 18 6.49 -31.43 -13.93
C ASN A 18 7.45 -30.41 -13.31
N PHE A 19 7.78 -29.36 -14.07
CA PHE A 19 8.30 -28.14 -13.47
C PHE A 19 7.14 -27.52 -12.70
N ASP A 20 7.11 -27.74 -11.39
CA ASP A 20 6.32 -26.92 -10.49
C ASP A 20 6.78 -25.46 -10.69
N LEU A 21 5.97 -24.68 -11.42
CA LEU A 21 5.98 -23.23 -11.33
C LEU A 21 5.47 -22.88 -9.92
N GLY A 22 6.33 -23.05 -8.93
CA GLY A 22 6.00 -22.82 -7.53
C GLY A 22 5.53 -21.38 -7.33
N SER A 23 4.24 -21.21 -7.09
CA SER A 23 3.72 -19.96 -6.56
C SER A 23 4.42 -19.72 -5.22
N ALA A 24 5.20 -18.63 -5.12
CA ALA A 24 5.97 -18.34 -3.91
C ALA A 24 5.00 -18.06 -2.75
N GLN A 25 4.74 -19.06 -1.92
CA GLN A 25 3.87 -18.94 -0.75
C GLN A 25 4.57 -18.08 0.32
N LEU A 26 3.79 -17.28 1.04
CA LEU A 26 4.30 -16.55 2.20
C LEU A 26 4.84 -17.54 3.23
N ARG A 27 5.96 -17.21 3.87
CA ARG A 27 6.55 -18.04 4.92
C ARG A 27 7.30 -17.19 5.93
N GLN A 28 7.45 -17.75 7.13
CA GLN A 28 8.36 -17.19 8.13
C GLN A 28 9.81 -17.29 7.63
N ASN A 29 10.67 -16.37 8.08
CA ASN A 29 12.08 -16.33 7.70
C ASN A 29 12.32 -16.28 6.17
N PHE A 30 11.39 -15.70 5.40
CA PHE A 30 11.48 -15.62 3.93
C PHE A 30 12.82 -15.03 3.45
N TYR A 31 13.32 -14.00 4.15
CA TYR A 31 14.55 -13.30 3.83
C TYR A 31 15.82 -13.90 4.49
N GLY A 32 15.76 -15.07 5.13
CA GLY A 32 16.88 -15.63 5.90
C GLY A 32 18.20 -15.75 5.12
N SER A 33 18.13 -16.03 3.82
CA SER A 33 19.30 -16.12 2.93
C SER A 33 19.72 -14.78 2.30
N THR A 34 18.85 -13.77 2.32
CA THR A 34 19.04 -12.50 1.58
C THR A 34 19.31 -11.32 2.51
N CYS A 35 18.68 -11.31 3.69
CA CYS A 35 18.74 -10.25 4.70
C CYS A 35 18.42 -10.87 6.07
N ARG A 36 19.40 -11.59 6.65
CA ARG A 36 19.21 -12.40 7.87
C ARG A 36 18.67 -11.60 9.07
N ASN A 37 19.04 -10.32 9.16
CA ASN A 37 18.68 -9.45 10.29
C ASN A 37 17.48 -8.53 9.99
N VAL A 38 16.70 -8.78 8.93
CA VAL A 38 15.63 -7.88 8.48
C VAL A 38 14.66 -7.49 9.60
N GLU A 39 14.16 -8.46 10.36
CA GLU A 39 13.20 -8.22 11.43
C GLU A 39 13.80 -7.39 12.58
N GLN A 40 15.09 -7.61 12.89
CA GLN A 40 15.79 -6.83 13.91
C GLN A 40 15.99 -5.38 13.47
N ILE A 41 16.31 -5.16 12.19
CA ILE A 41 16.47 -3.80 11.63
C ILE A 41 15.14 -3.05 11.69
N VAL A 42 14.05 -3.66 11.23
CA VAL A 42 12.71 -3.04 11.29
C VAL A 42 12.32 -2.73 12.73
N ARG A 43 12.48 -3.69 13.65
CA ARG A 43 12.19 -3.48 15.08
C ARG A 43 13.01 -2.35 15.69
N GLY A 44 14.29 -2.24 15.34
CA GLY A 44 15.14 -1.15 15.80
C GLY A 44 14.59 0.22 15.40
N VAL A 45 14.16 0.36 14.14
CA VAL A 45 13.54 1.60 13.65
C VAL A 45 12.21 1.88 14.35
N VAL A 46 11.36 0.87 14.51
CA VAL A 46 10.07 1.01 15.22
C VAL A 46 10.29 1.47 16.66
N ASN A 47 11.25 0.89 17.38
CA ASN A 47 11.58 1.30 18.74
C ASN A 47 12.05 2.76 18.78
N THR A 48 12.93 3.18 17.86
CA THR A 48 13.33 4.59 17.76
C THR A 48 12.14 5.51 17.50
N LYS A 49 11.25 5.14 16.58
CA LYS A 49 10.04 5.90 16.25
C LYS A 49 9.08 6.00 17.43
N PHE A 50 8.85 4.90 18.15
CA PHE A 50 8.04 4.87 19.35
C PHE A 50 8.56 5.82 20.44
N GLN A 51 9.88 5.89 20.64
CA GLN A 51 10.49 6.83 21.59
C GLN A 51 10.34 8.30 21.15
N GLN A 52 10.22 8.57 19.84
CA GLN A 52 9.95 9.91 19.33
C GLN A 52 8.49 10.32 19.54
N THR A 53 7.55 9.42 19.29
CA THR A 53 6.13 9.68 19.48
C THR A 53 5.32 8.39 19.59
N PHE A 54 4.38 8.37 20.53
CA PHE A 54 3.41 7.28 20.64
C PHE A 54 2.55 7.14 19.37
N VAL A 55 2.36 8.22 18.59
CA VAL A 55 1.55 8.23 17.36
C VAL A 55 2.01 7.16 16.35
N THR A 56 3.29 6.80 16.34
CA THR A 56 3.85 5.71 15.53
C THR A 56 3.01 4.44 15.61
N VAL A 57 2.54 4.11 16.81
CA VAL A 57 1.85 2.83 17.09
C VAL A 57 0.51 2.75 16.38
N PRO A 58 -0.51 3.57 16.72
CA PRO A 58 -1.80 3.50 16.06
C PRO A 58 -1.70 3.88 14.58
N ALA A 59 -0.76 4.75 14.19
CA ALA A 59 -0.57 5.12 12.79
C ALA A 59 -0.13 3.93 11.93
N THR A 60 0.89 3.18 12.35
CA THR A 60 1.43 2.04 11.60
C THR A 60 0.45 0.86 11.60
N LEU A 61 -0.21 0.60 12.73
CA LEU A 61 -1.21 -0.46 12.83
C LEU A 61 -2.40 -0.21 11.89
N ARG A 62 -2.95 1.02 11.92
CA ARG A 62 -4.06 1.40 11.04
C ARG A 62 -3.65 1.44 9.57
N LEU A 63 -2.43 1.88 9.27
CA LEU A 63 -1.90 1.91 7.89
C LEU A 63 -1.89 0.52 7.25
N PHE A 64 -1.48 -0.51 8.00
CA PHE A 64 -1.51 -1.89 7.51
C PHE A 64 -2.92 -2.43 7.27
N PHE A 65 -3.88 -2.11 8.15
CA PHE A 65 -5.28 -2.44 7.92
C PHE A 65 -5.80 -1.81 6.62
N HIS A 66 -5.55 -0.51 6.43
CA HIS A 66 -5.98 0.22 5.23
C HIS A 66 -5.33 -0.32 3.96
N ASP A 67 -4.05 -0.69 4.00
CA ASP A 67 -3.36 -1.36 2.89
C ASP A 67 -4.09 -2.65 2.48
N CYS A 68 -4.25 -3.55 3.43
CA CYS A 68 -4.84 -4.88 3.21
C CYS A 68 -6.28 -4.85 2.70
N PHE A 69 -7.08 -3.83 3.05
CA PHE A 69 -8.50 -3.75 2.69
C PHE A 69 -8.77 -3.12 1.33
N VAL A 70 -7.83 -2.43 0.70
CA VAL A 70 -8.08 -1.74 -0.58
C VAL A 70 -7.72 -2.63 -1.76
N ASN A 71 -6.44 -2.97 -1.92
CA ASN A 71 -5.94 -3.79 -3.03
C ASN A 71 -5.22 -5.06 -2.55
N GLY A 72 -5.34 -5.38 -1.27
CA GLY A 72 -4.56 -6.42 -0.59
C GLY A 72 -3.31 -5.85 0.07
N CYS A 73 -2.63 -6.64 0.89
CA CYS A 73 -1.44 -6.19 1.61
C CYS A 73 -0.24 -6.08 0.65
N ASP A 74 -0.19 -5.03 -0.14
CA ASP A 74 0.80 -4.81 -1.20
C ASP A 74 1.51 -3.44 -1.08
N ALA A 75 1.30 -2.73 0.03
CA ALA A 75 1.78 -1.38 0.28
C ALA A 75 1.36 -0.36 -0.82
N SER A 76 0.25 -0.56 -1.53
CA SER A 76 -0.30 0.41 -2.49
C SER A 76 -0.66 1.73 -1.79
N VAL A 77 -1.09 1.67 -0.53
CA VAL A 77 -1.40 2.86 0.29
C VAL A 77 -0.19 3.75 0.48
N MET A 78 1.03 3.20 0.44
CA MET A 78 2.27 3.95 0.63
C MET A 78 2.58 4.92 -0.52
N ILE A 79 2.03 4.67 -1.71
CA ILE A 79 2.34 5.42 -2.93
C ILE A 79 1.75 6.83 -2.82
N ALA A 80 2.56 7.83 -3.13
CA ALA A 80 2.12 9.22 -3.23
C ALA A 80 1.49 9.52 -4.59
N SER A 81 0.56 10.47 -4.62
CA SER A 81 0.02 11.00 -5.88
C SER A 81 1.13 11.55 -6.77
N SER A 82 0.99 11.31 -8.07
CA SER A 82 2.00 11.72 -9.06
C SER A 82 1.37 11.96 -10.42
N GLY A 83 1.74 13.06 -11.07
CA GLY A 83 1.16 13.43 -12.37
C GLY A 83 -0.36 13.59 -12.28
N GLY A 84 -1.09 12.98 -13.22
CA GLY A 84 -2.55 12.97 -13.25
C GLY A 84 -3.22 11.88 -12.39
N ASN A 85 -2.46 11.13 -11.58
CA ASN A 85 -3.01 10.08 -10.72
C ASN A 85 -3.06 10.52 -9.25
N THR A 86 -4.28 10.58 -8.70
CA THR A 86 -4.49 10.71 -7.25
C THR A 86 -4.41 9.33 -6.62
N ALA A 87 -3.46 9.11 -5.71
CA ALA A 87 -3.20 7.84 -5.05
C ALA A 87 -4.18 7.56 -3.91
N GLU A 88 -4.20 6.32 -3.41
CA GLU A 88 -5.06 5.91 -2.29
C GLU A 88 -4.88 6.81 -1.06
N LYS A 89 -3.65 7.23 -0.79
CA LYS A 89 -3.29 8.08 0.35
C LYS A 89 -4.08 9.38 0.42
N ASP A 90 -4.48 9.93 -0.73
CA ASP A 90 -5.19 11.21 -0.84
C ASP A 90 -6.71 11.03 -0.96
N HIS A 91 -7.22 9.80 -0.82
CA HIS A 91 -8.66 9.56 -0.68
C HIS A 91 -9.19 10.10 0.66
N ALA A 92 -10.43 10.59 0.71
CA ALA A 92 -11.02 11.23 1.89
C ALA A 92 -10.96 10.37 3.17
N ASP A 93 -11.10 9.05 3.05
CA ASP A 93 -10.98 8.13 4.19
C ASP A 93 -9.54 7.98 4.71
N ASN A 94 -8.56 8.18 3.83
CA ASN A 94 -7.13 8.01 4.10
C ASN A 94 -6.44 9.30 4.52
N LEU A 95 -7.05 10.48 4.32
CA LEU A 95 -6.51 11.78 4.80
C LEU A 95 -6.26 11.79 6.32
N SER A 96 -6.97 10.95 7.06
CA SER A 96 -6.81 10.77 8.50
C SER A 96 -5.69 9.81 8.91
N LEU A 97 -5.04 9.13 7.96
CA LEU A 97 -3.87 8.29 8.24
C LEU A 97 -2.70 9.19 8.62
N ALA A 98 -2.20 9.04 9.83
CA ALA A 98 -1.12 9.87 10.34
C ALA A 98 0.17 9.62 9.54
N GLY A 99 0.82 10.72 9.14
CA GLY A 99 2.10 10.70 8.41
C GLY A 99 3.20 9.88 9.08
N ASP A 100 3.12 9.73 10.41
CA ASP A 100 4.11 9.00 11.21
C ASP A 100 4.17 7.50 10.90
N GLY A 101 3.05 6.88 10.52
CA GLY A 101 3.01 5.49 10.06
C GLY A 101 3.77 5.32 8.74
N PHE A 102 3.57 6.25 7.80
CA PHE A 102 4.30 6.27 6.53
C PHE A 102 5.81 6.49 6.75
N ASP A 103 6.17 7.44 7.61
CA ASP A 103 7.56 7.74 7.96
C ASP A 103 8.27 6.53 8.60
N THR A 104 7.57 5.78 9.44
CA THR A 104 8.07 4.54 10.06
C THR A 104 8.48 3.51 9.01
N VAL A 105 7.60 3.23 8.04
CA VAL A 105 7.88 2.29 6.95
C VAL A 105 9.00 2.81 6.04
N ILE A 106 9.01 4.09 5.70
CA ILE A 106 10.05 4.71 4.84
C ILE A 106 11.42 4.65 5.51
N LYS A 107 11.51 4.94 6.82
CA LYS A 107 12.77 4.86 7.58
C LYS A 107 13.23 3.41 7.73
N ALA A 108 12.32 2.48 8.02
CA ALA A 108 12.64 1.06 8.08
C ALA A 108 13.15 0.55 6.74
N LYS A 109 12.52 0.96 5.63
CA LYS A 109 12.98 0.66 4.27
C LYS A 109 14.40 1.16 4.01
N LYS A 110 14.70 2.41 4.35
CA LYS A 110 16.05 2.97 4.20
C LYS A 110 17.09 2.20 5.01
N ALA A 111 16.77 1.86 6.26
CA ALA A 111 17.67 1.09 7.13
C ALA A 111 17.91 -0.33 6.58
N VAL A 112 16.85 -1.01 6.14
CA VAL A 112 16.95 -2.35 5.54
C VAL A 112 17.76 -2.30 4.24
N ASP A 113 17.47 -1.38 3.34
CA ASP A 113 18.22 -1.24 2.07
C ASP A 113 19.70 -0.90 2.30
N ALA A 114 20.02 -0.14 3.36
CA ALA A 114 21.39 0.19 3.72
C ALA A 114 22.19 -1.03 4.23
N GLN A 115 21.55 -1.93 4.99
CA GLN A 115 22.25 -3.09 5.57
C GLN A 115 22.19 -4.34 4.70
N CYS A 116 21.12 -4.53 3.94
CA CYS A 116 20.87 -5.75 3.17
C CYS A 116 20.99 -5.55 1.66
N GLY A 117 21.32 -4.34 1.22
CA GLY A 117 21.32 -3.95 -0.18
C GLY A 117 19.93 -3.55 -0.68
N ALA A 118 19.93 -2.64 -1.65
CA ALA A 118 18.69 -2.07 -2.16
C ALA A 118 17.80 -3.11 -2.86
N ASN A 119 16.49 -2.93 -2.74
CA ASN A 119 15.45 -3.71 -3.43
C ASN A 119 15.44 -5.22 -3.11
N LYS A 120 15.84 -5.60 -1.89
CA LYS A 120 15.77 -7.00 -1.44
C LYS A 120 14.51 -7.33 -0.65
N VAL A 121 13.96 -6.36 0.07
CA VAL A 121 12.78 -6.50 0.95
C VAL A 121 11.69 -5.53 0.49
N SER A 122 10.46 -6.01 0.30
CA SER A 122 9.33 -5.18 -0.14
C SER A 122 8.85 -4.22 0.94
N CYS A 123 8.23 -3.12 0.53
CA CYS A 123 7.57 -2.20 1.45
C CYS A 123 6.37 -2.88 2.15
N ALA A 124 5.66 -3.77 1.45
CA ALA A 124 4.57 -4.57 2.02
C ALA A 124 5.04 -5.42 3.21
N ASP A 125 6.17 -6.10 3.10
CA ASP A 125 6.71 -6.89 4.21
C ASP A 125 7.30 -6.01 5.32
N ILE A 126 7.91 -4.87 4.98
CA ILE A 126 8.37 -3.91 6.00
C ILE A 126 7.19 -3.36 6.80
N LEU A 127 6.08 -3.02 6.15
CA LEU A 127 4.86 -2.59 6.83
C LEU A 127 4.32 -3.70 7.73
N ALA A 128 4.23 -4.95 7.25
CA ALA A 128 3.76 -6.08 8.06
C ALA A 128 4.65 -6.33 9.30
N MET A 129 5.98 -6.30 9.15
CA MET A 129 6.93 -6.42 10.27
C MET A 129 6.79 -5.26 11.26
N ALA A 130 6.73 -4.02 10.74
CA ALA A 130 6.59 -2.82 11.56
C ALA A 130 5.27 -2.83 12.35
N THR A 131 4.18 -3.31 11.75
CA THR A 131 2.88 -3.47 12.41
C THR A 131 2.95 -4.44 13.59
N ARG A 132 3.62 -5.59 13.43
CA ARG A 132 3.85 -6.50 14.56
C ARG A 132 4.64 -5.79 15.66
N ASP A 133 5.74 -5.12 15.30
CA ASP A 133 6.63 -4.49 16.27
C ASP A 133 5.94 -3.34 17.05
N VAL A 134 5.04 -2.57 16.43
CA VAL A 134 4.26 -1.54 17.16
C VAL A 134 3.23 -2.14 18.12
N VAL A 135 2.66 -3.30 17.81
CA VAL A 135 1.78 -4.04 18.73
C VAL A 135 2.60 -4.51 19.94
N VAL A 136 3.77 -5.10 19.72
CA VAL A 136 4.64 -5.58 20.79
C VAL A 136 5.13 -4.45 21.70
N VAL A 137 5.62 -3.35 21.14
CA VAL A 137 6.16 -2.23 21.94
C VAL A 137 5.08 -1.52 22.77
N SER A 138 3.80 -1.66 22.40
CA SER A 138 2.66 -1.15 23.16
C SER A 138 2.07 -2.15 24.16
N GLY A 139 2.70 -3.32 24.36
CA GLY A 139 2.31 -4.32 25.35
C GLY A 139 1.49 -5.49 24.80
N GLY A 140 1.25 -5.53 23.49
CA GLY A 140 0.48 -6.57 22.83
C GLY A 140 1.28 -7.84 22.54
N PRO A 141 0.63 -8.86 21.94
CA PRO A 141 1.26 -10.14 21.67
C PRO A 141 2.33 -10.04 20.58
N ASN A 142 3.43 -10.78 20.76
CA ASN A 142 4.35 -11.08 19.67
C ASN A 142 3.80 -12.26 18.85
N TYR A 143 4.02 -12.22 17.54
CA TYR A 143 3.70 -13.31 16.63
C TYR A 143 4.69 -13.36 15.48
N PRO A 144 4.93 -14.56 14.92
CA PRO A 144 5.75 -14.69 13.73
C PRO A 144 5.03 -14.10 12.53
N VAL A 145 5.72 -13.25 11.78
CA VAL A 145 5.18 -12.63 10.56
C VAL A 145 5.54 -13.50 9.37
N GLU A 146 4.55 -13.87 8.57
CA GLU A 146 4.81 -14.49 7.27
C GLU A 146 5.19 -13.41 6.27
N LEU A 147 6.26 -13.64 5.52
CA LEU A 147 6.89 -12.69 4.61
C LEU A 147 6.97 -13.29 3.20
N GLY A 148 7.29 -12.44 2.23
CA GLY A 148 7.32 -12.78 0.80
C GLY A 148 6.32 -11.96 -0.04
N ARG A 149 5.66 -10.95 0.56
CA ARG A 149 4.76 -10.05 -0.18
C ARG A 149 5.56 -9.22 -1.18
N ARG A 150 4.92 -8.86 -2.28
CA ARG A 150 5.45 -7.92 -3.27
C ARG A 150 4.65 -6.64 -3.25
N ASP A 151 5.33 -5.57 -3.65
CA ASP A 151 4.74 -4.25 -3.71
C ASP A 151 3.80 -4.12 -4.92
N GLY A 152 2.66 -3.48 -4.67
CA GLY A 152 1.66 -3.15 -5.66
C GLY A 152 2.15 -2.18 -6.72
N LEU A 153 1.55 -2.29 -7.90
CA LEU A 153 1.88 -1.48 -9.07
C LEU A 153 0.83 -0.39 -9.36
N VAL A 154 -0.23 -0.33 -8.56
CA VAL A 154 -1.37 0.56 -8.74
C VAL A 154 -1.74 1.11 -7.38
N SER A 155 -1.99 2.41 -7.32
CA SER A 155 -2.60 3.09 -6.18
C SER A 155 -3.44 4.23 -6.72
N THR A 156 -4.75 4.14 -6.54
CA THR A 156 -5.71 5.17 -6.99
C THR A 156 -6.69 5.48 -5.88
N ALA A 157 -7.06 6.75 -5.72
CA ALA A 157 -8.06 7.17 -4.75
C ALA A 157 -9.39 6.42 -4.95
N SER A 158 -9.78 6.17 -6.21
CA SER A 158 -10.98 5.40 -6.55
C SER A 158 -10.98 3.96 -6.06
N SER A 159 -9.80 3.36 -5.80
CA SER A 159 -9.72 2.00 -5.25
C SER A 159 -10.22 1.92 -3.81
N VAL A 160 -10.18 3.04 -3.07
CA VAL A 160 -10.53 3.09 -1.64
C VAL A 160 -12.04 3.06 -1.42
N GLU A 161 -12.81 3.62 -2.36
CA GLU A 161 -14.26 3.78 -2.24
C GLU A 161 -14.96 2.44 -2.01
N GLY A 162 -15.81 2.37 -0.99
CA GLY A 162 -16.57 1.17 -0.65
C GLY A 162 -15.76 -0.02 -0.09
N ASN A 163 -14.44 0.11 0.12
CA ASN A 163 -13.59 -0.98 0.61
C ASN A 163 -13.13 -0.81 2.08
N LEU A 164 -13.38 0.34 2.69
CA LEU A 164 -13.07 0.58 4.10
C LEU A 164 -14.33 0.63 4.98
N PRO A 165 -14.33 -0.02 6.16
CA PRO A 165 -15.45 0.08 7.10
C PRO A 165 -15.59 1.49 7.65
N LYS A 166 -16.84 1.92 7.88
CA LYS A 166 -17.14 3.23 8.47
C LYS A 166 -17.46 3.09 9.97
N PRO A 167 -17.19 4.13 10.79
CA PRO A 167 -17.48 4.11 12.23
C PRO A 167 -18.98 3.99 12.56
N THR A 168 -19.86 4.19 11.58
CA THR A 168 -21.32 4.11 11.72
C THR A 168 -21.90 2.76 11.31
N PHE A 169 -21.08 1.80 10.88
CA PHE A 169 -21.56 0.51 10.41
C PHE A 169 -22.21 -0.31 11.52
N ASN A 170 -23.29 -1.01 11.16
CA ASN A 170 -23.88 -2.06 12.00
C ASN A 170 -23.16 -3.41 11.80
N LEU A 171 -23.50 -4.41 12.63
CA LEU A 171 -22.82 -5.72 12.59
C LEU A 171 -22.94 -6.43 11.23
N ASN A 172 -24.07 -6.29 10.51
CA ASN A 172 -24.21 -6.89 9.18
C ASN A 172 -23.26 -6.25 8.17
N GLN A 173 -23.13 -4.92 8.18
CA GLN A 173 -22.21 -4.20 7.30
C GLN A 173 -20.75 -4.54 7.61
N LEU A 174 -20.38 -4.65 8.90
CA LEU A 174 -19.05 -5.08 9.34
C LEU A 174 -18.75 -6.51 8.86
N ASN A 175 -19.65 -7.47 9.13
CA ASN A 175 -19.46 -8.85 8.69
C ASN A 175 -19.32 -8.95 7.18
N SER A 176 -20.18 -8.28 6.41
CA SER A 176 -20.12 -8.28 4.95
C SER A 176 -18.82 -7.68 4.43
N MET A 177 -18.32 -6.59 5.04
CA MET A 177 -17.06 -5.98 4.64
C MET A 177 -15.88 -6.93 4.87
N PHE A 178 -15.76 -7.49 6.08
CA PHE A 178 -14.66 -8.39 6.42
C PHE A 178 -14.72 -9.71 5.63
N ALA A 179 -15.92 -10.24 5.39
CA ALA A 179 -16.12 -11.47 4.61
C ALA A 179 -15.66 -11.33 3.15
N LYS A 180 -15.76 -10.13 2.53
CA LYS A 180 -15.19 -9.87 1.19
C LYS A 180 -13.69 -10.12 1.12
N HIS A 181 -12.99 -10.00 2.25
CA HIS A 181 -11.55 -10.25 2.37
C HIS A 181 -11.24 -11.63 2.98
N GLY A 182 -12.23 -12.52 3.08
CA GLY A 182 -12.05 -13.85 3.66
C GLY A 182 -11.85 -13.86 5.18
N LEU A 183 -12.24 -12.79 5.87
CA LEU A 183 -12.13 -12.67 7.32
C LEU A 183 -13.48 -12.99 7.98
N SER A 184 -13.45 -13.83 9.02
CA SER A 184 -14.64 -14.22 9.78
C SER A 184 -15.09 -13.11 10.74
N GLN A 185 -16.28 -13.27 11.33
CA GLN A 185 -16.75 -12.38 12.40
C GLN A 185 -15.77 -12.38 13.59
N ALA A 186 -15.18 -13.52 13.93
CA ALA A 186 -14.17 -13.58 14.99
C ALA A 186 -12.93 -12.76 14.66
N ASP A 187 -12.46 -12.85 13.40
CA ASP A 187 -11.32 -12.06 12.94
C ASP A 187 -11.67 -10.56 12.98
N MET A 188 -12.88 -10.18 12.57
CA MET A 188 -13.38 -8.80 12.63
C MET A 188 -13.40 -8.27 14.06
N ILE A 189 -14.01 -9.00 15.01
CA ILE A 189 -14.11 -8.54 16.40
C ILE A 189 -12.71 -8.43 17.03
N ALA A 190 -11.81 -9.36 16.72
CA ALA A 190 -10.44 -9.33 17.23
C ALA A 190 -9.69 -8.11 16.67
N LEU A 191 -9.78 -7.85 15.36
CA LEU A 191 -9.11 -6.72 14.72
C LEU A 191 -9.68 -5.36 15.17
N SER A 192 -10.97 -5.27 15.48
CA SER A 192 -11.58 -4.05 16.05
C SER A 192 -10.95 -3.64 17.39
N ALA A 193 -10.41 -4.60 18.15
CA ALA A 193 -9.71 -4.30 19.40
C ALA A 193 -8.41 -3.51 19.21
N ALA A 194 -7.91 -3.35 17.99
CA ALA A 194 -6.86 -2.37 17.70
C ALA A 194 -7.24 -0.94 18.13
N HIS A 195 -8.55 -0.64 18.26
CA HIS A 195 -9.05 0.62 18.84
C HIS A 195 -8.76 0.80 20.34
N THR A 196 -8.16 -0.20 21.01
CA THR A 196 -7.55 -0.02 22.34
C THR A 196 -6.40 1.00 22.31
N LEU A 197 -5.83 1.27 21.13
CA LEU A 197 -4.74 2.21 20.91
C LEU A 197 -5.19 3.42 20.08
N GLY A 198 -4.67 4.59 20.42
CA GLY A 198 -4.72 5.75 19.53
C GLY A 198 -5.98 6.60 19.66
N PHE A 199 -6.29 7.31 18.59
CA PHE A 199 -7.19 8.46 18.63
C PHE A 199 -8.07 8.56 17.38
N SER A 200 -9.19 9.27 17.55
CA SER A 200 -10.13 9.60 16.50
C SER A 200 -10.46 11.09 16.53
N HIS A 201 -10.63 11.69 15.35
CA HIS A 201 -11.16 13.04 15.26
C HIS A 201 -12.61 13.10 15.76
N CYS A 202 -12.96 14.22 16.40
CA CYS A 202 -14.31 14.48 16.89
C CYS A 202 -15.37 14.37 15.78
N THR A 203 -15.01 14.68 14.53
CA THR A 203 -15.89 14.57 13.36
C THR A 203 -16.44 13.17 13.13
N LYS A 204 -15.72 12.11 13.57
CA LYS A 204 -16.17 10.72 13.45
C LYS A 204 -17.09 10.28 14.59
N VAL A 205 -17.08 11.01 15.70
CA VAL A 205 -17.86 10.71 16.92
C VAL A 205 -19.11 11.60 17.02
N ALA A 206 -19.05 12.81 16.46
CA ALA A 206 -20.11 13.81 16.50
C ALA A 206 -21.50 13.29 16.08
N PRO A 207 -21.66 12.46 15.02
CA PRO A 207 -22.97 11.89 14.70
C PRO A 207 -23.57 11.10 15.87
N ARG A 208 -22.74 10.41 16.64
CA ARG A 208 -23.18 9.54 17.74
C ARG A 208 -23.56 10.29 19.01
N ILE A 209 -22.97 11.46 19.25
CA ILE A 209 -23.18 12.25 20.49
C ILE A 209 -24.06 13.49 20.32
N TYR A 210 -24.42 13.86 19.09
CA TYR A 210 -25.26 15.03 18.84
C TYR A 210 -26.44 14.83 17.89
N ASN A 211 -26.31 13.93 16.91
CA ASN A 211 -27.27 13.76 15.81
C ASN A 211 -27.47 12.26 15.47
N PHE A 212 -27.65 11.41 16.48
CA PHE A 212 -27.64 9.96 16.26
C PHE A 212 -28.79 9.46 15.37
N SER A 213 -29.99 10.00 15.57
CA SER A 213 -31.17 9.74 14.75
C SER A 213 -32.14 10.93 14.84
N PRO A 214 -33.16 11.03 13.97
CA PRO A 214 -34.15 12.11 14.06
C PRO A 214 -34.84 12.20 15.43
N GLN A 215 -34.98 11.08 16.16
CA GLN A 215 -35.66 11.01 17.46
C GLN A 215 -34.70 11.04 18.66
N LYS A 216 -33.40 10.79 18.46
CA LYS A 216 -32.40 10.68 19.54
C LYS A 216 -31.16 11.46 19.16
N ALA A 217 -30.84 12.49 19.95
CA ALA A 217 -29.60 13.27 19.77
C ALA A 217 -28.35 12.43 20.09
N VAL A 218 -28.40 11.67 21.19
CA VAL A 218 -27.31 10.79 21.64
C VAL A 218 -27.70 9.34 21.41
N ASP A 219 -26.74 8.53 20.95
CA ASP A 219 -26.89 7.08 20.81
C ASP A 219 -27.27 6.42 22.15
N PRO A 220 -28.42 5.72 22.25
CA PRO A 220 -28.87 5.10 23.50
C PRO A 220 -27.99 3.92 23.96
N SER A 221 -27.10 3.40 23.10
CA SER A 221 -26.13 2.36 23.47
C SER A 221 -24.88 2.91 24.16
N LEU A 222 -24.69 4.23 24.15
CA LEU A 222 -23.55 4.91 24.76
C LEU A 222 -23.87 5.22 26.22
N ASP A 223 -22.92 4.92 27.12
CA ASP A 223 -23.04 5.30 28.53
C ASP A 223 -23.26 6.81 28.67
N ARG A 224 -24.21 7.21 29.52
CA ARG A 224 -24.64 8.60 29.61
C ARG A 224 -23.55 9.51 30.15
N ASN A 225 -22.79 9.04 31.15
CA ASN A 225 -21.70 9.83 31.73
C ASN A 225 -20.56 9.97 30.73
N TYR A 226 -20.22 8.89 30.02
CA TYR A 226 -19.23 8.92 28.96
C TYR A 226 -19.67 9.79 27.78
N ALA A 227 -20.95 9.79 27.40
CA ALA A 227 -21.49 10.69 26.39
C ALA A 227 -21.28 12.17 26.78
N THR A 228 -21.55 12.54 28.04
CA THR A 228 -21.28 13.89 28.55
C THR A 228 -19.80 14.23 28.50
N GLN A 229 -18.91 13.29 28.86
CA GLN A 229 -17.46 13.49 28.75
C GLN A 229 -17.03 13.72 27.29
N LEU A 230 -17.54 12.91 26.35
CA LEU A 230 -17.28 13.06 24.93
C LEU A 230 -17.78 14.40 24.40
N GLN A 231 -18.95 14.88 24.82
CA GLN A 231 -19.47 16.20 24.45
C GLN A 231 -18.60 17.35 25.01
N GLY A 232 -18.01 17.17 26.19
CA GLY A 232 -17.05 18.12 26.75
C GLY A 232 -15.74 18.18 25.95
N MET A 233 -15.22 17.03 25.51
CA MET A 233 -14.00 16.97 24.69
C MET A 233 -14.23 17.32 23.22
N CYS A 234 -15.44 17.10 22.70
CA CYS A 234 -15.84 17.35 21.32
C CYS A 234 -17.09 18.26 21.25
N PRO A 235 -16.99 19.56 21.57
CA PRO A 235 -18.10 20.51 21.38
C PRO A 235 -18.60 20.56 19.92
N ARG A 236 -19.86 20.98 19.69
CA ARG A 236 -20.49 21.00 18.35
C ARG A 236 -19.68 21.75 17.26
N ASN A 237 -18.96 22.81 17.63
CA ASN A 237 -18.16 23.63 16.73
C ASN A 237 -16.65 23.51 17.01
N VAL A 238 -16.21 22.33 17.48
CA VAL A 238 -14.80 22.05 17.73
C VAL A 238 -13.99 22.08 16.43
N ASP A 239 -12.73 22.51 16.50
CA ASP A 239 -11.80 22.41 15.39
C ASP A 239 -11.76 20.95 14.87
N PRO A 240 -12.02 20.69 13.57
CA PRO A 240 -12.07 19.34 13.01
C PRO A 240 -10.80 18.50 13.23
N ARG A 241 -9.66 19.14 13.53
CA ARG A 241 -8.39 18.48 13.82
C ARG A 241 -8.31 17.94 15.25
N VAL A 242 -9.18 18.37 16.16
CA VAL A 242 -9.21 17.85 17.53
C VAL A 242 -9.51 16.35 17.49
N ALA A 243 -8.66 15.60 18.19
CA ALA A 243 -8.74 14.17 18.30
C ALA A 243 -8.81 13.76 19.78
N ILE A 244 -9.56 12.70 20.04
CA ILE A 244 -9.75 12.11 21.37
C ILE A 244 -9.34 10.65 21.34
N ASN A 245 -8.96 10.12 22.50
CA ASN A 245 -8.58 8.72 22.61
C ASN A 245 -9.74 7.79 22.30
N MET A 246 -9.47 6.68 21.61
CA MET A 246 -10.48 5.64 21.34
C MET A 246 -10.73 4.75 22.56
N ASP A 247 -9.69 4.48 23.34
CA ASP A 247 -9.81 3.86 24.67
C ASP A 247 -9.75 4.94 25.76
N PRO A 248 -10.82 5.15 26.54
CA PRO A 248 -10.83 6.14 27.61
C PRO A 248 -10.05 5.74 28.89
N VAL A 249 -9.57 4.50 28.99
CA VAL A 249 -8.95 3.95 30.19
C VAL A 249 -7.44 3.70 29.98
N THR A 250 -7.06 3.00 28.92
CA THR A 250 -5.64 2.66 28.63
C THR A 250 -5.22 3.04 27.19
N PRO A 251 -5.32 4.32 26.79
CA PRO A 251 -5.16 4.77 25.39
C PRO A 251 -3.82 4.47 24.71
N ARG A 252 -2.82 4.05 25.50
CA ARG A 252 -1.46 3.77 25.05
C ARG A 252 -1.00 2.32 25.25
N THR A 253 -1.86 1.46 25.77
CA THR A 253 -1.54 0.07 26.06
C THR A 253 -2.36 -0.84 25.17
N PHE A 254 -1.71 -1.79 24.51
CA PHE A 254 -2.42 -2.86 23.80
C PHE A 254 -2.84 -3.91 24.82
N ASP A 255 -4.11 -3.88 25.20
CA ASP A 255 -4.70 -4.83 26.14
C ASP A 255 -6.17 -5.13 25.75
N ASN A 256 -6.88 -5.84 26.63
CA ASN A 256 -8.29 -6.17 26.40
C ASN A 256 -9.27 -5.13 27.00
N GLN A 257 -8.78 -3.94 27.39
CA GLN A 257 -9.59 -2.88 27.97
C GLN A 257 -10.64 -2.37 26.97
N TYR A 258 -10.35 -2.41 25.66
CA TYR A 258 -11.34 -2.20 24.61
C TYR A 258 -12.64 -2.99 24.85
N PHE A 259 -12.57 -4.29 25.10
CA PHE A 259 -13.77 -5.11 25.32
C PHE A 259 -14.47 -4.79 26.65
N LYS A 260 -13.71 -4.48 27.70
CA LYS A 260 -14.26 -4.02 28.99
C LYS A 260 -14.99 -2.70 28.84
N ASN A 261 -14.50 -1.80 27.98
CA ASN A 261 -15.16 -0.56 27.64
C ASN A 261 -16.49 -0.83 26.92
N LEU A 262 -16.53 -1.78 25.97
CA LEU A 262 -17.77 -2.15 25.30
C LEU A 262 -18.83 -2.66 26.28
N GLN A 263 -18.44 -3.48 27.26
CA GLN A 263 -19.35 -3.98 28.32
C GLN A 263 -19.97 -2.85 29.14
N GLN A 264 -19.26 -1.73 29.27
CA GLN A 264 -19.70 -0.54 30.00
C GLN A 264 -20.43 0.48 29.13
N GLY A 265 -20.72 0.17 27.86
CA GLY A 265 -21.32 1.14 26.94
C GLY A 265 -20.35 2.25 26.50
N LYS A 266 -19.03 2.00 26.59
CA LYS A 266 -17.97 2.99 26.34
C LYS A 266 -17.14 2.71 25.08
N GLY A 267 -17.65 1.92 24.13
CA GLY A 267 -17.07 1.91 22.77
C GLY A 267 -17.17 3.31 22.17
N LEU A 268 -16.17 3.78 21.41
CA LEU A 268 -16.19 5.14 20.86
C LEU A 268 -17.10 5.25 19.63
N PHE A 269 -17.03 4.30 18.71
CA PHE A 269 -17.83 4.28 17.49
C PHE A 269 -19.08 3.43 17.62
N THR A 270 -20.09 3.68 16.78
CA THR A 270 -21.24 2.79 16.64
C THR A 270 -20.79 1.39 16.22
N SER A 271 -19.80 1.31 15.31
CA SER A 271 -19.18 0.06 14.87
C SER A 271 -18.45 -0.69 15.98
N ASP A 272 -18.03 -0.02 17.06
CA ASP A 272 -17.46 -0.67 18.24
C ASP A 272 -18.57 -1.19 19.14
N GLN A 273 -19.50 -0.30 19.51
CA GLN A 273 -20.50 -0.63 20.53
C GLN A 273 -21.49 -1.70 20.04
N VAL A 274 -21.72 -1.78 18.73
CA VAL A 274 -22.57 -2.82 18.12
C VAL A 274 -22.04 -4.24 18.39
N LEU A 275 -20.73 -4.41 18.58
CA LEU A 275 -20.14 -5.72 18.87
C LEU A 275 -20.62 -6.29 20.22
N PHE A 276 -21.00 -5.43 21.17
CA PHE A 276 -21.54 -5.84 22.46
C PHE A 276 -23.07 -5.80 22.53
N THR A 277 -23.72 -4.89 21.79
CA THR A 277 -25.19 -4.75 21.84
C THR A 277 -25.91 -5.79 20.97
N ASP A 278 -25.28 -6.30 19.92
CA ASP A 278 -25.83 -7.39 19.10
C ASP A 278 -25.53 -8.76 19.72
N SER A 279 -26.56 -9.59 19.86
CA SER A 279 -26.47 -10.90 20.54
C SER A 279 -25.52 -11.88 19.83
N ARG A 280 -25.30 -11.72 18.53
CA ARG A 280 -24.48 -12.63 17.71
C ARG A 280 -22.99 -12.53 18.03
N SER A 281 -22.52 -11.35 18.45
CA SER A 281 -21.11 -11.07 18.77
C SER A 281 -20.83 -10.92 20.27
N LYS A 282 -21.87 -10.66 21.09
CA LYS A 282 -21.75 -10.33 22.52
C LYS A 282 -20.98 -11.36 23.35
N SER A 283 -21.19 -12.66 23.11
CA SER A 283 -20.51 -13.72 23.87
C SER A 283 -18.99 -13.70 23.67
N MET A 284 -18.53 -13.34 22.47
CA MET A 284 -17.12 -13.22 22.14
C MET A 284 -16.48 -12.01 22.83
N VAL A 285 -17.17 -10.86 22.81
CA VAL A 285 -16.75 -9.67 23.56
C VAL A 285 -16.62 -9.98 25.05
N ASN A 286 -17.59 -10.67 25.65
CA ASN A 286 -17.53 -11.07 27.06
C ASN A 286 -16.34 -12.00 27.35
N THR A 287 -16.08 -12.96 26.48
CA THR A 287 -14.96 -13.89 26.64
C THR A 287 -13.63 -13.15 26.64
N TRP A 288 -13.43 -12.25 25.69
CA TRP A 288 -12.17 -11.52 25.52
C TRP A 288 -11.98 -10.38 26.53
N ALA A 289 -13.05 -9.79 27.05
CA ALA A 289 -12.98 -8.87 28.19
C ALA A 289 -12.47 -9.55 29.47
N ASN A 290 -12.88 -10.81 29.70
CA ASN A 290 -12.51 -11.58 30.89
C ASN A 290 -11.21 -12.37 30.75
N ASN A 291 -10.72 -12.58 29.53
CA ASN A 291 -9.54 -13.40 29.27
C ASN A 291 -8.63 -12.75 28.23
N SER A 292 -7.60 -12.05 28.70
CA SER A 292 -6.61 -11.37 27.86
C SER A 292 -5.78 -12.36 27.03
N ALA A 293 -5.50 -13.56 27.54
CA ALA A 293 -4.76 -14.58 26.79
C ALA A 293 -5.58 -15.10 25.59
N ALA A 294 -6.88 -15.34 25.79
CA ALA A 294 -7.78 -15.73 24.71
C ALA A 294 -7.93 -14.64 23.65
N PHE A 295 -8.03 -13.37 24.07
CA PHE A 295 -7.99 -12.23 23.15
C PHE A 295 -6.69 -12.20 22.34
N ASN A 296 -5.54 -12.25 23.01
CA ASN A 296 -4.24 -12.19 22.35
C ASN A 296 -4.09 -13.29 21.29
N GLN A 297 -4.53 -14.51 21.59
CA GLN A 297 -4.51 -15.62 20.63
C GLN A 297 -5.43 -15.37 19.41
N ALA A 298 -6.62 -14.81 19.64
CA ALA A 298 -7.53 -14.44 18.57
C ALA A 298 -6.96 -13.30 17.70
N PHE A 299 -6.36 -12.29 18.32
CA PHE A 299 -5.72 -11.17 17.63
C PHE A 299 -4.55 -11.64 16.76
N ILE A 300 -3.67 -12.52 17.27
CA ILE A 300 -2.58 -13.12 16.49
C ILE A 300 -3.15 -13.85 15.25
N THR A 301 -4.19 -14.65 15.46
CA THR A 301 -4.84 -15.41 14.38
C THR A 301 -5.42 -14.47 13.32
N ALA A 302 -6.12 -13.43 13.75
CA ALA A 302 -6.76 -12.47 12.87
C ALA A 302 -5.74 -11.61 12.11
N MET A 303 -4.66 -11.15 12.76
CA MET A 303 -3.56 -10.41 12.12
C MET A 303 -2.80 -11.28 11.10
N THR A 304 -2.61 -12.56 11.39
CA THR A 304 -1.99 -13.51 10.46
C THR A 304 -2.85 -13.66 9.20
N LYS A 305 -4.18 -13.80 9.35
CA LYS A 305 -5.11 -13.87 8.22
C LYS A 305 -5.20 -12.55 7.46
N LEU A 306 -5.28 -11.43 8.17
CA LEU A 306 -5.26 -10.09 7.57
C LEU A 306 -4.05 -9.92 6.68
N GLY A 307 -2.85 -10.29 7.17
CA GLY A 307 -1.62 -10.21 6.40
C GLY A 307 -1.59 -11.11 5.15
N ARG A 308 -2.53 -12.03 4.95
CA ARG A 308 -2.64 -12.87 3.75
C ARG A 308 -3.63 -12.30 2.72
N VAL A 309 -4.37 -11.24 3.07
CA VAL A 309 -5.40 -10.66 2.18
C VAL A 309 -4.75 -10.09 0.92
N GLY A 310 -5.20 -10.57 -0.24
CA GLY A 310 -4.88 -10.01 -1.57
C GLY A 310 -3.38 -9.89 -1.89
N VAL A 311 -2.52 -10.69 -1.25
CA VAL A 311 -1.08 -10.53 -1.36
C VAL A 311 -0.56 -10.82 -2.77
N LYS A 312 0.41 -10.03 -3.20
CA LYS A 312 1.17 -10.26 -4.44
C LYS A 312 2.39 -11.10 -4.14
N THR A 313 2.64 -12.14 -4.94
CA THR A 313 3.82 -13.01 -4.79
C THR A 313 4.50 -13.24 -6.14
N GLY A 314 5.69 -13.83 -6.14
CA GLY A 314 6.40 -14.20 -7.38
C GLY A 314 6.65 -13.02 -8.33
N SER A 315 5.94 -12.98 -9.46
CA SER A 315 6.03 -11.92 -10.48
C SER A 315 4.88 -10.90 -10.43
N GLN A 316 3.92 -11.03 -9.50
CA GLN A 316 2.67 -10.24 -9.47
C GLN A 316 2.82 -8.79 -8.95
N GLY A 317 4.04 -8.33 -8.72
CA GLY A 317 4.37 -7.02 -8.18
C GLY A 317 5.86 -6.73 -8.27
N ASN A 318 6.36 -5.67 -7.63
CA ASN A 318 7.79 -5.35 -7.59
C ASN A 318 8.35 -5.32 -6.15
N ILE A 319 9.64 -4.99 -6.02
CA ILE A 319 10.25 -4.61 -4.75
C ILE A 319 10.69 -3.17 -4.93
N ARG A 320 9.95 -2.23 -4.35
CA ARG A 320 10.26 -0.79 -4.45
C ARG A 320 11.52 -0.46 -3.68
N ARG A 321 12.23 0.56 -4.15
CA ARG A 321 13.32 1.21 -3.41
C ARG A 321 12.78 2.27 -2.47
N ASP A 322 11.85 3.06 -3.00
CA ASP A 322 11.13 4.09 -2.28
C ASP A 322 9.66 3.67 -2.19
N CYS A 323 9.17 3.48 -0.98
CA CYS A 323 7.78 3.09 -0.75
C CYS A 323 6.80 4.18 -1.19
N ALA A 324 7.22 5.45 -1.24
CA ALA A 324 6.36 6.56 -1.63
C ALA A 324 6.20 6.73 -3.14
N ALA A 325 7.00 6.04 -3.95
CA ALA A 325 6.97 6.19 -5.40
C ALA A 325 6.60 4.88 -6.09
N HIS A 326 5.80 4.95 -7.16
CA HIS A 326 5.97 3.98 -8.23
C HIS A 326 7.44 4.10 -8.66
N SER A 327 8.17 2.99 -8.78
CA SER A 327 9.53 3.00 -9.33
C SER A 327 9.56 3.95 -10.53
N ILE A 328 10.23 5.10 -10.44
CA ILE A 328 10.17 6.07 -11.53
C ILE A 328 10.86 5.44 -12.73
N GLY A 329 10.36 5.72 -13.95
CA GLY A 329 11.07 5.32 -15.15
C GLY A 329 10.79 3.90 -15.63
N PHE A 330 9.58 3.35 -15.46
CA PHE A 330 9.17 2.14 -16.19
C PHE A 330 8.00 2.37 -17.14
N SER A 331 7.96 1.55 -18.19
CA SER A 331 6.80 1.34 -19.05
C SER A 331 6.43 -0.14 -19.05
N HIS A 332 5.51 -0.53 -19.91
CA HIS A 332 5.05 -1.91 -20.07
C HIS A 332 5.32 -2.41 -21.48
N CYS A 333 5.53 -3.72 -21.63
CA CYS A 333 5.82 -4.35 -22.91
C CYS A 333 4.82 -3.99 -24.03
N LYS A 334 3.52 -3.82 -23.69
CA LYS A 334 2.49 -3.38 -24.67
C LYS A 334 2.82 -2.08 -25.40
N HIS A 335 3.57 -1.17 -24.77
CA HIS A 335 3.90 0.12 -25.36
C HIS A 335 5.13 0.08 -26.27
N VAL A 336 5.92 -1.01 -26.24
CA VAL A 336 7.10 -1.19 -27.07
C VAL A 336 6.97 -2.33 -28.07
N GLU A 337 5.93 -3.15 -27.96
CA GLU A 337 5.70 -4.32 -28.82
C GLU A 337 5.75 -3.99 -30.31
N LYS A 338 5.06 -2.92 -30.73
CA LYS A 338 5.08 -2.46 -32.14
C LYS A 338 6.49 -2.14 -32.62
N ARG A 339 7.32 -1.59 -31.74
CA ARG A 339 8.70 -1.22 -32.05
C ARG A 339 9.62 -2.43 -32.14
N LEU A 340 9.35 -3.48 -31.36
CA LEU A 340 10.16 -4.71 -31.31
C LEU A 340 9.78 -5.72 -32.39
N TYR A 341 8.51 -5.76 -32.81
CA TYR A 341 7.99 -6.88 -33.62
C TYR A 341 7.19 -6.47 -34.85
N SER A 342 6.56 -5.28 -34.89
CA SER A 342 5.61 -4.91 -35.96
C SER A 342 5.79 -3.48 -36.47
N TRP A 343 7.04 -3.05 -36.68
CA TRP A 343 7.34 -1.69 -37.11
C TRP A 343 6.74 -1.36 -38.48
N ASN A 344 5.94 -0.29 -38.54
CA ASN A 344 5.17 0.11 -39.73
C ASN A 344 4.35 -1.05 -40.32
N SER A 345 3.72 -1.85 -39.45
CA SER A 345 2.91 -3.02 -39.82
C SER A 345 3.69 -4.12 -40.56
N LYS A 346 5.02 -4.12 -40.48
CA LYS A 346 5.90 -5.16 -41.03
C LYS A 346 6.53 -5.94 -39.88
N ASN A 347 6.74 -7.25 -40.05
CA ASN A 347 7.35 -8.12 -39.03
C ASN A 347 8.87 -7.85 -38.89
N LYS A 348 9.21 -6.67 -38.37
CA LYS A 348 10.58 -6.18 -38.21
C LYS A 348 10.69 -5.23 -37.03
N VAL A 349 11.92 -5.09 -36.52
CA VAL A 349 12.28 -4.12 -35.48
C VAL A 349 12.34 -2.71 -36.09
N ASP A 350 12.00 -1.69 -35.32
CA ASP A 350 12.26 -0.29 -35.68
C ASP A 350 13.76 -0.06 -35.91
N PRO A 351 14.17 0.42 -37.10
CA PRO A 351 15.57 0.63 -37.43
C PRO A 351 16.26 1.72 -36.60
N THR A 352 15.51 2.59 -35.91
CA THR A 352 16.08 3.60 -35.01
C THR A 352 16.46 3.03 -33.65
N LEU A 353 16.02 1.81 -33.34
CA LEU A 353 16.33 1.12 -32.09
C LEU A 353 17.64 0.36 -32.23
N ASN A 354 18.57 0.59 -31.32
CA ASN A 354 19.86 -0.09 -31.27
C ASN A 354 19.67 -1.62 -31.24
N ALA A 355 20.37 -2.35 -32.12
CA ALA A 355 20.16 -3.80 -32.30
C ALA A 355 20.44 -4.63 -31.03
N PHE A 356 21.49 -4.28 -30.27
CA PHE A 356 21.80 -4.96 -29.01
C PHE A 356 20.74 -4.67 -27.96
N TYR A 357 20.32 -3.41 -27.84
CA TYR A 357 19.28 -3.03 -26.91
C TYR A 357 17.91 -3.65 -27.28
N ALA A 358 17.58 -3.73 -28.57
CA ALA A 358 16.40 -4.43 -29.06
C ALA A 358 16.42 -5.91 -28.67
N THR A 359 17.59 -6.56 -28.73
CA THR A 359 17.76 -7.95 -28.30
C THR A 359 17.51 -8.10 -26.79
N GLN A 360 18.06 -7.20 -25.97
CA GLN A 360 17.79 -7.16 -24.52
C GLN A 360 16.31 -6.92 -24.21
N LEU A 361 15.67 -6.00 -24.94
CA LEU A 361 14.25 -5.71 -24.79
C LEU A 361 13.38 -6.90 -25.20
N LYS A 362 13.76 -7.67 -26.23
CA LYS A 362 13.03 -8.90 -26.60
C LYS A 362 13.13 -10.01 -25.56
N GLN A 363 14.24 -10.08 -24.81
CA GLN A 363 14.37 -10.99 -23.67
C GLN A 363 13.45 -10.57 -22.50
N GLN A 364 13.30 -9.26 -22.28
CA GLN A 364 12.43 -8.71 -21.23
C GLN A 364 10.94 -8.71 -21.65
N CYS A 365 10.67 -8.52 -22.94
CA CYS A 365 9.36 -8.49 -23.56
C CYS A 365 9.26 -9.50 -24.72
N PRO A 366 9.22 -10.81 -24.44
CA PRO A 366 8.98 -11.81 -25.49
C PRO A 366 7.66 -11.57 -26.24
N LYS A 367 7.50 -12.19 -27.41
CA LYS A 367 6.24 -12.12 -28.15
C LYS A 367 5.19 -12.98 -27.44
N ASN A 368 3.95 -12.49 -27.33
CA ASN A 368 2.80 -13.19 -26.72
C ASN A 368 2.90 -13.47 -25.20
N VAL A 369 3.68 -12.70 -24.43
CA VAL A 369 3.66 -12.76 -22.95
C VAL A 369 2.79 -11.67 -22.35
N ASP A 370 2.66 -11.64 -21.01
CA ASP A 370 1.84 -10.64 -20.31
C ASP A 370 2.22 -9.21 -20.76
N PRO A 371 1.28 -8.46 -21.36
CA PRO A 371 1.52 -7.10 -21.85
C PRO A 371 1.89 -6.10 -20.74
N ARG A 372 1.69 -6.47 -19.47
CA ARG A 372 1.96 -5.68 -18.26
C ARG A 372 3.34 -5.98 -17.65
N ILE A 373 4.22 -6.72 -18.31
CA ILE A 373 5.61 -6.83 -17.85
C ILE A 373 6.24 -5.43 -17.90
N ALA A 374 6.78 -5.00 -16.76
CA ALA A 374 7.40 -3.69 -16.60
C ALA A 374 8.84 -3.69 -17.12
N ILE A 375 9.21 -2.62 -17.83
CA ILE A 375 10.55 -2.40 -18.40
C ILE A 375 11.01 -0.99 -18.11
N ASN A 376 12.30 -0.80 -17.88
CA ASN A 376 12.83 0.53 -17.59
C ASN A 376 12.86 1.42 -18.85
N MET A 377 12.44 2.67 -18.71
CA MET A 377 12.54 3.72 -19.72
C MET A 377 13.97 4.24 -19.89
N ASP A 378 14.75 4.24 -18.80
CA ASP A 378 16.20 4.46 -18.84
C ASP A 378 16.92 3.14 -18.53
N PRO A 379 17.56 2.50 -19.53
CA PRO A 379 18.24 1.22 -19.33
C PRO A 379 19.56 1.31 -18.57
N ALA A 380 20.15 2.51 -18.43
CA ALA A 380 21.46 2.70 -17.81
C ALA A 380 21.34 3.20 -16.37
N THR A 381 20.47 4.18 -16.12
CA THR A 381 20.25 4.76 -14.79
C THR A 381 18.76 4.90 -14.48
N PRO A 382 17.98 3.80 -14.44
CA PRO A 382 16.52 3.81 -14.28
C PRO A 382 15.97 4.54 -13.05
N LYS A 383 16.84 4.94 -12.12
CA LYS A 383 16.50 5.52 -10.82
C LYS A 383 17.10 6.91 -10.61
N LYS A 384 17.70 7.51 -11.63
CA LYS A 384 18.33 8.84 -11.52
C LYS A 384 17.69 9.80 -12.51
N PHE A 385 17.37 11.00 -12.04
CA PHE A 385 17.04 12.11 -12.92
C PHE A 385 18.36 12.79 -13.31
N ASP A 386 18.92 12.36 -14.43
CA ASP A 386 20.20 12.87 -14.92
C ASP A 386 20.23 12.88 -16.46
N ILE A 387 21.38 13.28 -17.00
CA ILE A 387 21.59 13.41 -18.44
C ILE A 387 21.76 12.08 -19.17
N GLN A 388 21.77 10.95 -18.46
CA GLN A 388 21.93 9.63 -19.06
C GLN A 388 20.80 9.32 -20.03
N TYR A 389 19.59 9.86 -19.81
CA TYR A 389 18.50 9.81 -20.78
C TYR A 389 18.97 10.26 -22.18
N TYR A 390 19.62 11.41 -22.29
CA TYR A 390 20.08 11.95 -23.58
C TYR A 390 21.24 11.14 -24.17
N LYS A 391 22.13 10.60 -23.33
CA LYS A 391 23.18 9.67 -23.77
C LYS A 391 22.60 8.37 -24.33
N ASN A 392 21.50 7.87 -23.76
CA ASN A 392 20.80 6.70 -24.27
C ASN A 392 20.20 7.01 -25.65
N LEU A 393 19.62 8.20 -25.85
CA LEU A 393 19.09 8.59 -27.16
C LEU A 393 20.18 8.62 -28.25
N GLN A 394 21.37 9.14 -27.93
CA GLN A 394 22.52 9.13 -28.84
C GLN A 394 22.92 7.71 -29.28
N GLN A 395 22.70 6.73 -28.42
CA GLN A 395 23.02 5.32 -28.66
C GLN A 395 21.88 4.54 -29.34
N GLY A 396 20.77 5.19 -29.69
CA GLY A 396 19.58 4.50 -30.22
C GLY A 396 18.81 3.71 -29.15
N LYS A 397 18.94 4.08 -27.88
CA LYS A 397 18.35 3.37 -26.74
C LYS A 397 17.12 4.07 -26.13
N GLY A 398 16.52 5.03 -26.84
CA GLY A 398 15.22 5.57 -26.43
C GLY A 398 14.16 4.46 -26.44
N LEU A 399 13.35 4.35 -25.40
CA LEU A 399 12.37 3.25 -25.29
C LEU A 399 11.22 3.44 -26.28
N PHE A 400 10.66 4.65 -26.36
CA PHE A 400 9.61 4.98 -27.33
C PHE A 400 10.16 5.67 -28.57
N THR A 401 9.40 5.57 -29.67
CA THR A 401 9.68 6.31 -30.90
C THR A 401 9.68 7.83 -30.67
N SER A 402 8.75 8.32 -29.84
CA SER A 402 8.67 9.72 -29.42
C SER A 402 9.89 10.19 -28.64
N ASP A 403 10.60 9.30 -27.96
CA ASP A 403 11.87 9.64 -27.31
C ASP A 403 12.99 9.66 -28.32
N GLN A 404 13.09 8.59 -29.13
CA GLN A 404 14.19 8.43 -30.08
C GLN A 404 14.18 9.52 -31.17
N VAL A 405 12.99 10.04 -31.53
CA VAL A 405 12.87 11.13 -32.49
C VAL A 405 13.55 12.42 -32.02
N LEU A 406 13.68 12.65 -30.71
CA LEU A 406 14.41 13.81 -30.19
C LEU A 406 15.86 13.84 -30.66
N PHE A 407 16.48 12.68 -30.86
CA PHE A 407 17.83 12.59 -31.40
C PHE A 407 17.87 12.44 -32.93
N THR A 408 16.92 11.71 -33.53
CA THR A 408 16.95 11.49 -34.99
C THR A 408 16.46 12.69 -35.79
N ASP A 409 15.63 13.57 -35.22
CA ASP A 409 15.20 14.81 -35.86
C ASP A 409 16.31 15.86 -35.81
N LYS A 410 16.65 16.42 -36.97
CA LYS A 410 17.75 17.38 -37.11
C LYS A 410 17.54 18.65 -36.26
N ARG A 411 16.29 19.02 -35.95
CA ARG A 411 15.95 20.24 -35.21
C ARG A 411 16.22 20.13 -33.72
N SER A 412 15.92 18.98 -33.12
CA SER A 412 16.10 18.74 -31.68
C SER A 412 17.46 18.12 -31.33
N ARG A 413 18.11 17.45 -32.29
CA ARG A 413 19.41 16.80 -32.11
C ARG A 413 20.51 17.68 -31.49
N PRO A 414 20.67 18.97 -31.83
CA PRO A 414 21.67 19.82 -31.18
C PRO A 414 21.45 19.96 -29.67
N VAL A 415 20.19 20.05 -29.23
CA VAL A 415 19.83 20.14 -27.81
C VAL A 415 20.12 18.82 -27.09
N VAL A 416 19.79 17.69 -27.71
CA VAL A 416 20.12 16.37 -27.16
C VAL A 416 21.64 16.19 -27.01
N ASN A 417 22.43 16.65 -28.01
CA ASN A 417 23.87 16.59 -27.95
C ASN A 417 24.46 17.45 -26.82
N ASP A 418 23.98 18.68 -26.64
CA ASP A 418 24.42 19.55 -25.55
C ASP A 418 24.07 18.93 -24.18
N TRP A 419 22.81 18.53 -23.99
CA TRP A 419 22.34 18.01 -22.72
C TRP A 419 22.93 16.65 -22.35
N ALA A 420 23.33 15.82 -23.32
CA ALA A 420 24.01 14.55 -23.07
C ALA A 420 25.40 14.71 -22.43
N VAL A 421 26.04 15.87 -22.57
CA VAL A 421 27.37 16.14 -22.00
C VAL A 421 27.38 17.27 -20.97
N ASN A 422 26.34 18.10 -20.92
CA ASN A 422 26.25 19.25 -20.03
C ASN A 422 24.99 19.21 -19.13
N ALA A 423 25.14 18.62 -17.95
CA ALA A 423 24.09 18.57 -16.93
C ALA A 423 23.65 19.96 -16.44
N GLY A 424 24.55 20.94 -16.42
CA GLY A 424 24.23 22.30 -16.01
C GLY A 424 23.22 22.96 -16.96
N ASN A 425 23.46 22.85 -18.26
CA ASN A 425 22.56 23.37 -19.30
C ASN A 425 21.20 22.66 -19.26
N PHE A 426 21.20 21.33 -19.16
CA PHE A 426 19.97 20.56 -19.00
C PHE A 426 19.17 21.02 -17.77
N ASN A 427 19.78 21.05 -16.58
CA ASN A 427 19.10 21.41 -15.34
C ASN A 427 18.52 22.84 -15.40
N LYS A 428 19.29 23.79 -15.96
CA LYS A 428 18.84 25.17 -16.16
C LYS A 428 17.63 25.25 -17.10
N ALA A 429 17.72 24.58 -18.25
CA ALA A 429 16.66 24.58 -19.24
C ALA A 429 15.41 23.84 -18.75
N PHE A 430 15.58 22.72 -18.07
CA PHE A 430 14.51 21.96 -17.45
C PHE A 430 13.77 22.79 -16.40
N LYS A 431 14.49 23.46 -15.49
CA LYS A 431 13.88 24.38 -14.52
C LYS A 431 13.04 25.46 -15.22
N LEU A 432 13.59 26.08 -16.26
CA LEU A 432 12.87 27.11 -17.02
C LEU A 432 11.62 26.56 -17.72
N ALA A 433 11.71 25.37 -18.31
CA ALA A 433 10.58 24.70 -18.95
C ALA A 433 9.47 24.39 -17.94
N MET A 434 9.82 23.87 -16.76
CA MET A 434 8.86 23.61 -15.68
C MET A 434 8.18 24.91 -15.19
N THR A 435 8.94 26.00 -15.04
CA THR A 435 8.37 27.32 -14.71
C THR A 435 7.40 27.81 -15.80
N LYS A 436 7.72 27.61 -17.08
CA LYS A 436 6.84 27.99 -18.20
C LYS A 436 5.57 27.13 -18.23
N LEU A 437 5.70 25.81 -18.05
CA LEU A 437 4.56 24.90 -17.96
C LEU A 437 3.62 25.26 -16.82
N GLY A 438 4.17 25.66 -15.66
CA GLY A 438 3.39 26.16 -14.53
C GLY A 438 2.64 27.48 -14.78
N ARG A 439 2.76 28.08 -15.98
CA ARG A 439 2.03 29.28 -16.41
C ARG A 439 1.04 29.00 -17.55
N VAL A 440 0.96 27.78 -18.05
CA VAL A 440 0.04 27.43 -19.14
C VAL A 440 -1.36 27.22 -18.56
N GLY A 441 -2.35 27.96 -19.08
CA GLY A 441 -3.75 27.78 -18.70
C GLY A 441 -4.07 28.12 -17.24
N VAL A 442 -3.18 28.85 -16.55
CA VAL A 442 -3.42 29.25 -15.16
C VAL A 442 -4.49 30.33 -15.09
N LEU A 443 -5.47 30.11 -14.22
CA LEU A 443 -6.50 31.10 -13.92
C LEU A 443 -5.91 32.18 -13.01
N THR A 444 -5.94 33.44 -13.43
CA THR A 444 -5.41 34.56 -12.66
C THR A 444 -6.44 35.69 -12.53
N GLY A 445 -6.30 36.52 -11.49
CA GLY A 445 -7.22 37.63 -11.26
C GLY A 445 -8.67 37.16 -11.12
N LYS A 446 -9.59 37.76 -11.88
CA LYS A 446 -11.02 37.41 -11.86
C LYS A 446 -11.38 36.11 -12.59
N GLN A 447 -10.43 35.50 -13.30
CA GLN A 447 -10.63 34.25 -14.04
C GLN A 447 -10.51 33.01 -13.14
N GLY A 448 -10.00 33.16 -11.91
CA GLY A 448 -9.88 32.10 -10.93
C GLY A 448 -10.11 32.61 -9.52
N ASN A 449 -10.34 31.69 -8.58
CA ASN A 449 -10.51 32.00 -7.16
C ASN A 449 -9.36 31.38 -6.35
N ILE A 450 -8.82 32.13 -5.40
CA ILE A 450 -7.94 31.55 -4.38
C ILE A 450 -8.82 30.70 -3.46
N ARG A 451 -8.73 29.38 -3.61
CA ARG A 451 -9.49 28.44 -2.79
C ARG A 451 -8.99 28.47 -1.36
N ARG A 452 -9.90 28.55 -0.39
CA ARG A 452 -9.53 28.37 1.04
C ARG A 452 -9.28 26.89 1.37
N MET A 453 -9.89 25.98 0.61
CA MET A 453 -9.68 24.53 0.70
C MET A 453 -9.48 23.99 -0.72
N CYS A 454 -8.36 23.31 -0.98
CA CYS A 454 -7.94 22.95 -2.35
C CYS A 454 -8.92 21.99 -3.05
N ASP A 455 -9.75 21.29 -2.27
CA ASP A 455 -10.75 20.29 -2.67
C ASP A 455 -12.17 20.84 -2.84
N ALA A 456 -12.43 22.12 -2.58
CA ALA A 456 -13.73 22.75 -2.75
C ALA A 456 -13.66 23.98 -3.67
N PHE A 457 -14.73 24.22 -4.44
CA PHE A 457 -14.96 25.53 -5.05
C PHE A 457 -15.45 26.49 -3.95
N ASN A 458 -14.98 27.74 -3.99
CA ASN A 458 -15.45 28.75 -3.03
C ASN A 458 -16.91 29.13 -3.31
#